data_AF-A0A0F3MD52-F1
#
_entry.id   AF-A0A0F3MD52-F1
#
_cell.length_a   1.000
_cell.length_b   1.000
_cell.length_c   1.000
_cell.angle_alpha   90.00
_cell.angle_beta   90.00
_cell.angle_gamma   90.00
#
_symmetry.space_group_name_H-M   'P 1'
#
loop_
_entity.id
_entity.type
_entity.pdbx_description
1 polymer ?
#
loop_
_entity_poly.entity_id
_entity_poly.type
_entity_poly.pdbx_seq_one_letter_code
_entity_poly.pdbx_strand_id
1 'polypeptide(L)'
;MSSISLDLIKGLLNKINIPEGEKLLIIHDPDIIGLKLKISCTVCGRRVRKTWVLEQKYKNQSLKITIGEFPYLSIKEAIKKAIELKTLMANGIDPREVKRQQQIEENENRIKERQEITFKELCYKYIEEYSKIYTTNWKKYADRV
;
A
#
# COMPACT_ATOMS: atom_id res chain seq x y z
N MET A 1 -16.21 17.37 -23.70
CA MET A 1 -15.14 16.99 -22.75
C MET A 1 -13.98 16.44 -23.57
N SER A 2 -12.84 17.12 -23.61
CA SER A 2 -11.68 16.70 -24.41
C SER A 2 -11.01 15.48 -23.74
N SER A 3 -11.19 14.31 -24.34
CA SER A 3 -10.48 13.09 -23.95
C SER A 3 -9.06 13.14 -24.50
N ILE A 4 -8.07 13.40 -23.65
CA ILE A 4 -6.65 13.42 -24.04
C ILE A 4 -6.07 12.02 -23.81
N SER A 5 -5.51 11.41 -24.87
CA SER A 5 -4.87 10.09 -24.85
C SER A 5 -3.62 10.07 -23.97
N LEU A 6 -3.40 9.00 -23.18
CA LEU A 6 -2.31 8.87 -22.22
C LEU A 6 -0.91 8.69 -22.84
N ASP A 7 -0.84 8.14 -24.05
CA ASP A 7 0.41 8.02 -24.83
C ASP A 7 1.03 9.39 -25.15
N LEU A 8 0.19 10.41 -25.35
CA LEU A 8 0.65 11.78 -25.58
C LEU A 8 1.26 12.44 -24.33
N ILE A 9 1.04 11.89 -23.13
CA ILE A 9 1.20 12.63 -21.86
C ILE A 9 2.48 12.25 -21.11
N LYS A 10 3.33 11.32 -21.58
CA LYS A 10 4.54 10.94 -20.83
C LYS A 10 5.48 12.14 -20.55
N GLY A 11 5.63 13.05 -21.52
CA GLY A 11 6.37 14.31 -21.35
C GLY A 11 5.54 15.44 -20.71
N LEU A 12 4.22 15.44 -20.91
CA LEU A 12 3.32 16.45 -20.37
C LEU A 12 3.01 16.24 -18.88
N LEU A 13 3.04 15.00 -18.40
CA LEU A 13 2.76 14.68 -16.99
C LEU A 13 3.68 15.41 -16.04
N ASN A 14 4.96 15.59 -16.39
CA ASN A 14 5.88 16.34 -15.56
C ASN A 14 5.61 17.86 -15.57
N LYS A 15 4.96 18.37 -16.62
CA LYS A 15 4.70 19.80 -16.85
C LYS A 15 3.27 20.24 -16.50
N ILE A 16 2.34 19.30 -16.31
CA ILE A 16 0.95 19.61 -15.96
C ILE A 16 0.91 20.26 -14.57
N ASN A 17 0.63 21.55 -14.57
CA ASN A 17 0.16 22.32 -13.43
C ASN A 17 -1.38 22.34 -13.49
N ILE A 18 -2.01 22.22 -12.32
CA ILE A 18 -3.47 22.32 -12.21
C ILE A 18 -3.87 23.78 -12.48
N PRO A 19 -4.90 24.06 -13.31
CA PRO A 19 -5.35 25.42 -13.55
C PRO A 19 -5.86 26.03 -12.23
N GLU A 20 -5.51 27.30 -11.99
CA GLU A 20 -5.94 28.02 -10.79
C GLU A 20 -7.46 28.03 -10.68
N GLY A 21 -8.00 27.34 -9.67
CA GLY A 21 -9.43 27.25 -9.39
C GLY A 21 -10.01 25.84 -9.40
N GLU A 22 -9.42 24.89 -10.13
CA GLU A 22 -9.88 23.51 -10.14
C GLU A 22 -9.21 22.67 -9.05
N LYS A 23 -10.01 21.95 -8.26
CA LYS A 23 -9.49 21.10 -7.18
C LYS A 23 -9.08 19.71 -7.68
N LEU A 24 -9.67 19.25 -8.79
CA LEU A 24 -9.55 17.89 -9.29
C LEU A 24 -9.60 17.85 -10.83
N LEU A 25 -8.59 17.23 -11.43
CA LEU A 25 -8.55 16.87 -12.85
C LEU A 25 -8.55 15.34 -13.00
N ILE A 26 -9.33 14.81 -13.94
CA ILE A 26 -9.41 13.37 -14.23
C ILE A 26 -9.08 13.17 -15.70
N ILE A 27 -8.00 12.44 -15.97
CA ILE A 27 -7.58 12.07 -17.32
C ILE A 27 -7.89 10.59 -17.50
N HIS A 28 -8.49 10.24 -18.63
CA HIS A 28 -8.84 8.85 -18.96
C HIS A 28 -7.79 8.25 -19.88
N ASP A 29 -7.51 6.96 -19.67
CA ASP A 29 -6.76 6.17 -20.63
C ASP A 29 -7.66 5.74 -21.79
N PRO A 30 -7.27 5.96 -23.06
CA PRO A 30 -8.02 5.48 -24.21
C PRO A 30 -7.85 3.97 -24.43
N ASP A 31 -6.71 3.40 -24.06
CA ASP A 31 -6.37 2.01 -24.35
C ASP A 31 -6.96 1.07 -23.29
N ILE A 32 -6.91 1.49 -22.02
CA ILE A 32 -7.48 0.73 -20.90
C ILE A 32 -8.76 1.38 -20.40
N ILE A 33 -9.89 0.80 -20.79
CA ILE A 33 -11.22 1.19 -20.28
C ILE A 33 -11.22 1.17 -18.75
N GLY A 34 -11.57 2.30 -18.15
CA GLY A 34 -11.71 2.45 -16.70
C GLY A 34 -10.43 2.88 -15.96
N LEU A 35 -9.27 2.87 -16.62
CA LEU A 35 -8.05 3.43 -16.05
C LEU A 35 -8.10 4.96 -16.15
N LYS A 36 -7.87 5.61 -15.01
CA LYS A 36 -7.94 7.06 -14.87
C LYS A 36 -6.74 7.55 -14.08
N LEU A 37 -6.16 8.67 -14.53
CA LEU A 37 -5.25 9.44 -13.72
C LEU A 37 -6.01 10.56 -13.03
N LYS A 38 -6.06 10.49 -11.70
CA LYS A 38 -6.62 11.54 -10.86
C LYS A 38 -5.51 12.47 -10.43
N ILE A 39 -5.63 13.75 -10.78
CA ILE A 39 -4.72 14.80 -10.38
C ILE A 39 -5.47 15.68 -9.38
N SER A 40 -5.04 15.69 -8.12
CA SER A 40 -5.68 16.48 -7.06
C SER A 40 -4.75 17.55 -6.51
N CYS A 41 -5.26 18.78 -6.39
CA CYS A 41 -4.60 19.86 -5.66
C CYS A 41 -5.03 19.80 -4.20
N THR A 42 -4.08 19.90 -3.26
CA THR A 42 -4.43 20.00 -1.84
C THR A 42 -4.54 21.48 -1.47
N VAL A 43 -5.63 21.86 -0.80
CA VAL A 43 -6.05 23.27 -0.56
C VAL A 43 -5.00 24.13 0.17
N CYS A 44 -4.00 23.53 0.83
CA CYS A 44 -3.00 24.24 1.63
C CYS A 44 -1.57 24.18 1.09
N GLY A 45 -1.34 23.66 -0.12
CA GLY A 45 0.03 23.63 -0.64
C GLY A 45 0.07 23.26 -2.10
N ARG A 46 0.94 23.94 -2.85
CA ARG A 46 1.25 23.78 -4.29
C ARG A 46 1.66 22.35 -4.72
N ARG A 47 1.49 21.34 -3.86
CA ARG A 47 1.78 19.94 -4.13
C ARG A 47 0.60 19.30 -4.85
N VAL A 48 0.84 18.98 -6.11
CA VAL A 48 -0.06 18.22 -6.96
C VAL A 48 0.17 16.73 -6.72
N ARG A 49 -0.87 16.02 -6.26
CA ARG A 49 -0.84 14.55 -6.18
C ARG A 49 -1.43 13.96 -7.45
N LYS A 50 -0.74 12.95 -8.00
CA LYS A 50 -1.12 12.25 -9.23
C LYS A 50 -1.30 10.79 -8.89
N THR A 51 -2.53 10.30 -8.96
CA THR A 51 -2.89 8.96 -8.49
C THR A 51 -3.57 8.17 -9.61
N TRP A 52 -3.05 6.97 -9.86
CA TRP A 52 -3.64 6.00 -10.77
C TRP A 52 -4.80 5.27 -10.10
N VAL A 53 -5.95 5.31 -10.75
CA VAL A 53 -7.19 4.72 -10.25
C VAL A 53 -7.82 3.91 -11.37
N LEU A 54 -8.21 2.67 -11.05
CA LEU A 54 -9.00 1.80 -11.92
C LEU A 54 -10.44 1.79 -11.42
N GLU A 55 -11.38 2.21 -12.27
CA GLU A 55 -12.82 2.12 -12.02
C GLU A 55 -13.43 1.09 -12.97
N GLN A 56 -13.94 -0.01 -12.42
CA GLN A 56 -14.51 -1.10 -13.20
C GLN A 56 -15.72 -1.71 -12.50
N LYS A 57 -16.71 -2.15 -13.28
CA LYS A 57 -17.84 -2.92 -12.76
C LYS A 57 -17.46 -4.39 -12.65
N TYR A 58 -17.74 -4.98 -11.50
CA TYR A 58 -17.52 -6.39 -11.21
C TYR A 58 -18.67 -6.91 -10.33
N LYS A 59 -19.26 -8.06 -10.69
CA LYS A 59 -20.42 -8.65 -9.97
C LYS A 59 -21.53 -7.62 -9.65
N ASN A 60 -21.90 -6.80 -10.64
CA ASN A 60 -22.88 -5.70 -10.53
C ASN A 60 -22.52 -4.56 -9.56
N GLN A 61 -21.30 -4.55 -9.00
CA GLN A 61 -20.80 -3.49 -8.14
C GLN A 61 -19.73 -2.67 -8.86
N SER A 62 -19.71 -1.36 -8.63
CA SER A 62 -18.62 -0.51 -9.09
C SER A 62 -17.43 -0.63 -8.13
N LEU A 63 -16.34 -1.21 -8.62
CA LEU A 63 -15.08 -1.27 -7.92
C LEU A 63 -14.21 -0.08 -8.32
N LYS A 64 -13.74 0.64 -7.31
CA LYS A 64 -12.73 1.69 -7.43
C LYS A 64 -11.47 1.22 -6.72
N ILE A 65 -10.41 0.98 -7.49
CA ILE A 65 -9.14 0.47 -6.98
C ILE A 65 -8.05 1.49 -7.26
N THR A 66 -7.41 1.97 -6.19
CA THR A 66 -6.20 2.78 -6.30
C THR A 66 -5.01 1.87 -6.57
N ILE A 67 -4.30 2.11 -7.67
CA ILE A 67 -3.09 1.36 -8.07
C ILE A 67 -1.86 1.97 -7.39
N GLY A 68 -1.75 3.30 -7.39
CA GLY A 68 -0.72 4.04 -6.66
C GLY A 68 -0.45 5.43 -7.23
N GLU A 69 0.66 6.06 -6.84
CA GLU A 69 0.97 7.46 -7.14
C GLU A 69 2.11 7.61 -8.16
N PHE A 70 2.00 8.59 -9.06
CA PHE A 70 3.09 9.03 -9.93
C PHE A 70 3.95 10.06 -9.17
N PRO A 71 5.30 10.04 -9.24
CA PRO A 71 6.15 9.35 -10.22
C PRO A 71 6.61 7.94 -9.81
N TYR A 72 6.28 7.49 -8.59
CA TYR A 72 6.73 6.18 -8.09
C TYR A 72 6.22 5.01 -8.93
N LEU A 73 5.00 5.14 -9.48
CA LEU A 73 4.46 4.24 -10.49
C LEU A 73 4.45 4.92 -11.85
N SER A 74 5.26 4.39 -12.76
CA SER A 74 5.29 4.84 -14.15
C SER A 74 4.01 4.44 -14.89
N ILE A 75 3.75 5.07 -16.03
CA ILE A 75 2.56 4.79 -16.86
C ILE A 75 2.54 3.32 -17.28
N LYS A 76 3.67 2.78 -17.74
CA LYS A 76 3.78 1.37 -18.18
C LYS A 76 3.47 0.39 -17.05
N GLU A 77 3.98 0.66 -15.85
CA GLU A 77 3.70 -0.18 -14.68
C GLU A 77 2.24 -0.06 -14.23
N ALA A 78 1.66 1.14 -14.30
CA ALA A 78 0.24 1.35 -13.99
C ALA A 78 -0.67 0.58 -14.97
N ILE A 79 -0.35 0.61 -16.26
CA ILE A 79 -1.01 -0.17 -17.32
C ILE A 79 -0.88 -1.67 -17.02
N LYS A 80 0.34 -2.16 -16.76
CA LYS A 80 0.57 -3.57 -16.43
C LYS A 80 -0.25 -4.03 -15.22
N LYS A 81 -0.22 -3.27 -14.13
CA LYS A 81 -1.01 -3.55 -12.92
C LYS A 81 -2.51 -3.49 -13.18
N ALA A 82 -2.99 -2.57 -14.03
CA ALA A 82 -4.39 -2.50 -14.41
C ALA A 82 -4.84 -3.75 -15.18
N ILE A 83 -4.00 -4.25 -16.09
CA ILE A 83 -4.24 -5.52 -16.80
C ILE A 83 -4.25 -6.69 -15.83
N GLU A 84 -3.27 -6.80 -14.93
CA GLU A 84 -3.22 -7.84 -13.89
C GLU A 84 -4.50 -7.86 -13.04
N LEU A 85 -4.96 -6.70 -12.58
CA LEU A 85 -6.22 -6.57 -11.83
C LEU A 85 -7.44 -7.01 -12.65
N LYS A 86 -7.48 -6.68 -13.94
CA LYS A 86 -8.54 -7.14 -14.86
C LYS A 86 -8.51 -8.65 -15.05
N THR A 87 -7.33 -9.23 -15.19
CA THR A 87 -7.15 -10.69 -15.32
C THR A 87 -7.60 -11.41 -14.04
N LEU A 88 -7.28 -10.87 -12.86
CA LEU A 88 -7.76 -11.42 -11.58
C LEU A 88 -9.30 -11.41 -11.50
N MET A 89 -9.92 -10.29 -11.91
CA MET A 89 -11.38 -10.20 -11.97
C MET A 89 -11.97 -11.20 -12.98
N ALA A 90 -11.35 -11.36 -14.15
CA ALA A 90 -11.77 -12.34 -15.16
C ALA A 90 -11.70 -13.79 -14.63
N ASN A 91 -10.72 -14.09 -13.78
CA ASN A 91 -10.58 -15.37 -13.09
C ASN A 91 -11.58 -15.55 -11.93
N GLY A 92 -12.45 -14.57 -11.66
CA GLY A 92 -13.47 -14.66 -10.62
C GLY A 92 -12.97 -14.29 -9.21
N ILE A 93 -11.73 -13.83 -9.08
CA ILE A 93 -11.12 -13.43 -7.80
C ILE A 93 -11.38 -11.94 -7.56
N ASP A 94 -11.93 -11.59 -6.40
CA ASP A 94 -12.11 -10.17 -6.03
C ASP A 94 -10.77 -9.59 -5.54
N PRO A 95 -10.24 -8.52 -6.15
CA PRO A 95 -9.01 -7.87 -5.70
C PRO A 95 -9.04 -7.36 -4.24
N ARG A 96 -10.23 -7.12 -3.68
CA ARG A 96 -10.37 -6.73 -2.26
C ARG A 96 -10.03 -7.87 -1.32
N GLU A 97 -10.41 -9.09 -1.67
CA GLU A 97 -10.13 -10.28 -0.87
C GLU A 97 -8.63 -10.57 -0.84
N VAL A 98 -7.95 -10.43 -1.98
CA VAL A 98 -6.49 -10.57 -2.08
C VAL A 98 -5.79 -9.57 -1.16
N LYS A 99 -6.19 -8.29 -1.18
CA LYS A 99 -5.63 -7.28 -0.27
C LYS A 99 -5.89 -7.60 1.20
N ARG A 100 -7.08 -8.10 1.51
CA ARG A 100 -7.44 -8.48 2.88
C ARG A 100 -6.58 -9.65 3.37
N GLN A 101 -6.34 -10.65 2.53
CA GLN A 101 -5.47 -11.79 2.86
C GLN A 101 -4.03 -11.33 3.12
N GLN A 102 -3.48 -10.48 2.24
CA GLN A 102 -2.14 -9.92 2.44
C GLN A 102 -2.00 -9.17 3.77
N GLN A 103 -3.00 -8.36 4.14
CA GLN A 103 -3.00 -7.65 5.42
C GLN A 103 -3.09 -8.57 6.63
N ILE A 104 -3.83 -9.67 6.52
CA ILE A 104 -3.92 -10.68 7.59
C ILE A 104 -2.56 -11.35 7.77
N GLU A 105 -1.93 -11.79 6.69
CA GLU A 105 -0.61 -12.44 6.70
C GLU A 105 0.47 -11.50 7.26
N GLU A 106 0.51 -10.23 6.81
CA GLU A 106 1.42 -9.23 7.36
C GLU A 106 1.21 -9.01 8.86
N ASN A 107 -0.04 -8.96 9.32
CA ASN A 107 -0.34 -8.80 10.74
C ASN A 107 0.03 -10.05 11.55
N GLU A 108 -0.19 -11.25 11.03
CA GLU A 108 0.23 -12.49 11.68
C GLU A 108 1.76 -12.54 11.82
N ASN A 109 2.50 -12.17 10.77
CA ASN A 109 3.96 -12.10 10.82
C ASN A 109 4.44 -11.09 11.86
N ARG A 110 3.82 -9.90 11.91
CA ARG A 110 4.12 -8.89 12.95
C ARG A 110 3.81 -9.36 14.37
N ILE A 111 2.77 -10.18 14.55
CA ILE A 111 2.44 -10.76 15.85
C ILE A 111 3.48 -11.82 16.24
N LYS A 112 3.90 -12.68 15.30
CA LYS A 112 4.95 -13.68 15.52
C LYS A 112 6.27 -13.02 15.89
N GLU A 113 6.72 -12.01 15.14
CA GLU A 113 7.92 -11.22 15.43
C GLU A 113 7.89 -10.60 16.84
N ARG A 114 6.71 -10.16 17.32
CA ARG A 114 6.55 -9.64 18.69
C ARG A 114 6.55 -10.74 19.75
N GLN A 115 6.13 -11.95 19.43
CA GLN A 115 6.07 -13.08 20.35
C GLN A 115 7.42 -13.75 20.56
N GLU A 116 8.44 -13.44 19.74
CA GLU A 116 9.74 -14.13 19.77
C GLU A 116 10.56 -13.91 21.05
N ILE A 117 10.25 -12.91 21.88
CA ILE A 117 10.88 -12.77 23.21
C ILE A 117 9.85 -12.27 24.23
N THR A 118 9.40 -13.14 25.12
CA THR A 118 8.64 -12.70 26.29
C THR A 118 9.54 -11.95 27.27
N PHE A 119 8.99 -10.99 28.02
CA PHE A 119 9.74 -10.25 29.04
C PHE A 119 10.48 -11.17 30.03
N LYS A 120 9.87 -12.31 30.37
CA LYS A 120 10.46 -13.37 31.20
C LYS A 120 11.74 -13.95 30.58
N GLU A 121 11.72 -14.31 29.31
CA GLU A 121 12.89 -14.83 28.59
C GLU A 121 13.98 -13.77 28.44
N LEU A 122 13.60 -12.51 28.21
CA LEU A 122 14.51 -11.38 28.12
C LEU A 122 15.22 -11.11 29.46
N CYS A 123 14.48 -11.16 30.57
CA CYS A 123 15.04 -11.07 31.92
C CYS A 123 16.00 -12.22 32.21
N TYR A 124 15.66 -13.46 31.86
CA TYR A 124 16.57 -14.58 32.09
C TYR A 124 17.85 -14.47 31.28
N LYS A 125 17.77 -14.11 29.99
CA LYS A 125 18.96 -13.85 29.17
C LYS A 125 19.83 -12.74 29.76
N TYR A 126 19.23 -11.63 30.18
CA TYR A 126 19.96 -10.52 30.79
C TYR A 126 20.65 -10.92 32.10
N ILE A 127 19.96 -11.66 32.97
CA ILE A 127 20.55 -12.16 34.22
C ILE A 127 21.67 -13.15 33.92
N GLU A 128 21.51 -14.03 32.93
CA GLU A 128 22.54 -15.01 32.56
C GLU A 128 23.80 -14.33 32.00
N GLU A 129 23.63 -13.32 31.15
CA GLU A 129 24.73 -12.60 30.48
C GLU A 129 25.48 -11.63 31.41
N TYR A 130 24.79 -11.03 32.39
CA TYR A 130 25.37 -10.02 33.30
C TYR A 130 25.49 -10.48 34.76
N SER A 131 25.07 -11.70 35.12
CA SER A 131 25.27 -12.19 36.49
C SER A 131 26.75 -12.43 36.75
N LYS A 132 27.23 -11.87 37.85
CA LYS A 132 28.58 -12.14 38.35
C LYS A 132 28.69 -13.65 38.64
N ILE A 133 29.76 -14.26 38.13
CA ILE A 133 30.07 -15.72 38.13
C ILE A 133 29.84 -16.41 39.49
N TYR A 134 29.84 -15.67 40.61
CA TYR A 134 29.76 -16.21 41.96
C TYR A 134 28.51 -15.79 42.76
N THR A 135 27.50 -15.16 42.13
CA THR A 135 26.33 -14.58 42.83
C THR A 135 24.99 -15.16 42.37
N THR A 136 24.96 -16.43 41.94
CA THR A 136 23.73 -17.11 41.52
C THR A 136 22.89 -17.57 42.72
N ASN A 137 22.64 -16.70 43.70
CA ASN A 137 21.80 -17.02 44.87
C ASN A 137 20.29 -16.87 44.55
N TRP A 138 19.95 -16.17 43.45
CA TRP A 138 18.56 -15.91 43.05
C TRP A 138 17.78 -17.16 42.64
N LYS A 139 18.44 -18.20 42.12
CA LYS A 139 17.81 -19.50 41.80
C LYS A 139 17.16 -20.15 43.03
N LYS A 140 17.73 -19.98 44.23
CA LYS A 140 17.17 -20.55 45.48
C LYS A 140 15.85 -19.91 45.93
N TYR A 141 15.54 -18.71 45.45
CA TYR A 141 14.34 -17.97 45.86
C TYR A 141 13.24 -17.97 44.80
N ALA A 142 13.53 -18.43 43.57
CA ALA A 142 12.57 -18.46 42.47
C ALA A 142 11.46 -19.52 42.65
N ASP A 143 11.75 -20.62 43.35
CA ASP A 143 10.80 -21.74 43.56
C ASP A 143 9.93 -21.58 44.82
N ARG A 144 10.00 -20.43 45.53
CA ARG A 144 9.26 -20.18 46.79
C ARG A 144 7.97 -19.36 46.63
N VAL A 145 7.54 -19.09 45.41
CA VAL A 145 6.30 -18.35 45.09
C VAL A 145 5.39 -19.27 44.29
#